data_AF-A0AB36DWX6-F1
#
_entry.id   AF-A0AB36DWX6-F1
#
_cell.length_a   1.000
_cell.length_b   1.000
_cell.length_c   1.000
_cell.angle_alpha   90.00
_cell.angle_beta   90.00
_cell.angle_gamma   90.00
#
_symmetry.space_group_name_H-M   'P 1'
#
loop_
_entity.id
_entity.type
_entity.pdbx_description
1 polymer ?
#
loop_
_entity_poly.entity_id
_entity_poly.type
_entity_poly.pdbx_seq_one_letter_code
_entity_poly.pdbx_strand_id
1 'polypeptide(L)' 'MKGNLTFGQKAVGLTFNPDNNDEVTKCKRLYADIIDQLNELRNSTNILEVKRLASVAITEAQTAQMWSVKAITYKD' A
#
# COMPACT_ATOMS: atom_id res chain seq x y z
N MET A 1 -21.33 -8.98 -3.73
CA MET A 1 -20.43 -9.34 -2.62
C MET A 1 -19.26 -8.36 -2.65
N LYS A 2 -18.97 -7.61 -1.57
CA LYS A 2 -17.71 -6.86 -1.51
C LYS A 2 -16.59 -7.88 -1.53
N GLY A 3 -15.87 -8.00 -2.65
CA GLY A 3 -14.72 -8.90 -2.77
C GLY A 3 -13.75 -8.62 -1.64
N ASN A 4 -13.12 -9.68 -1.10
CA ASN A 4 -12.10 -9.51 -0.09
C ASN A 4 -10.99 -8.62 -0.64
N LEU A 5 -10.66 -7.54 0.07
CA LEU A 5 -9.54 -6.67 -0.28
C LEU A 5 -8.24 -7.49 -0.38
N THR A 6 -7.39 -7.12 -1.33
CA THR A 6 -6.02 -7.68 -1.46
C THR A 6 -5.16 -7.33 -0.23
N PHE A 7 -3.96 -7.89 -0.15
CA PHE A 7 -3.04 -7.61 0.94
C PHE A 7 -2.66 -6.11 0.95
N GLY A 8 -2.28 -5.58 -0.20
CA GLY A 8 -1.93 -4.17 -0.40
C GLY A 8 -3.10 -3.23 -0.12
N GLN A 9 -4.30 -3.55 -0.59
CA GLN A 9 -5.49 -2.73 -0.35
C GLN A 9 -5.85 -2.63 1.14
N LYS A 10 -5.64 -3.71 1.90
CA LYS A 10 -5.76 -3.68 3.37
C LYS A 10 -4.64 -2.86 3.99
N ALA A 11 -3.41 -3.06 3.52
CA ALA A 11 -2.20 -2.41 4.05
C ALA A 11 -2.25 -0.88 3.99
N VAL A 12 -2.88 -0.30 2.96
CA VAL A 12 -3.05 1.16 2.78
C VAL A 12 -4.39 1.70 3.30
N GLY A 13 -5.24 0.84 3.85
CA GLY A 13 -6.60 1.19 4.25
C GLY A 13 -7.40 1.83 3.10
N LEU A 14 -7.51 1.13 1.95
CA LEU A 14 -8.08 1.68 0.72
C LEU A 14 -9.50 2.28 0.90
N THR A 15 -10.31 1.69 1.78
CA THR A 15 -11.69 2.14 2.02
C THR A 15 -11.81 3.31 3.00
N PHE A 16 -10.72 3.73 3.64
CA PHE A 16 -10.70 4.87 4.56
C PHE A 16 -10.37 6.15 3.79
N ASN A 17 -11.39 6.86 3.32
CA ASN A 17 -11.25 8.16 2.65
C ASN A 17 -12.47 9.05 2.99
N PRO A 18 -12.53 9.62 4.20
CA PRO A 18 -13.72 10.31 4.71
C PRO A 18 -14.12 11.53 3.86
N ASP A 19 -13.16 12.23 3.26
CA ASP A 19 -13.40 13.42 2.44
C ASP A 19 -13.70 13.07 0.97
N ASN A 20 -13.75 11.78 0.61
CA ASN A 20 -13.91 11.29 -0.77
C ASN A 20 -12.94 11.96 -1.76
N ASN A 21 -11.69 12.21 -1.34
CA ASN A 21 -10.68 12.82 -2.20
C ASN A 21 -10.15 11.79 -3.22
N ASP A 22 -10.39 12.01 -4.51
CA ASP A 22 -9.98 11.07 -5.57
C ASP A 22 -8.46 10.87 -5.65
N GLU A 23 -7.65 11.90 -5.39
CA GLU A 23 -6.19 11.77 -5.38
C GLU A 23 -5.70 10.93 -4.20
N VAL A 24 -6.38 10.97 -3.04
CA VAL A 24 -6.12 10.05 -1.92
C VAL A 24 -6.42 8.61 -2.33
N THR A 25 -7.58 8.36 -2.96
CA THR A 25 -7.96 7.03 -3.44
C THR A 25 -6.94 6.50 -4.46
N LYS A 26 -6.55 7.32 -5.43
CA LYS A 26 -5.58 7.00 -6.46
C LYS A 26 -4.20 6.70 -5.86
N CYS A 27 -3.71 7.55 -4.98
CA CYS A 27 -2.45 7.33 -4.26
C CYS A 27 -2.47 5.99 -3.50
N LYS A 28 -3.55 5.70 -2.77
CA LYS A 28 -3.69 4.43 -2.06
C LYS A 28 -3.69 3.22 -3.00
N ARG A 29 -4.37 3.28 -4.15
CA ARG A 29 -4.36 2.19 -5.14
C ARG A 29 -2.95 1.91 -5.67
N LEU A 30 -2.20 2.96 -6.04
CA LEU A 30 -0.84 2.80 -6.56
C LEU A 30 0.09 2.11 -5.55
N TYR A 31 0.04 2.52 -4.28
CA TYR A 31 0.82 1.87 -3.23
C TYR A 31 0.31 0.46 -2.90
N ALA A 32 -1.01 0.22 -2.97
CA ALA A 32 -1.57 -1.12 -2.81
C ALA A 32 -1.02 -2.08 -3.88
N ASP A 33 -0.98 -1.67 -5.14
CA ASP A 33 -0.48 -2.49 -6.24
C ASP A 33 1.01 -2.83 -6.07
N ILE A 34 1.83 -1.85 -5.65
CA ILE A 34 3.25 -2.07 -5.30
C ILE A 34 3.37 -3.09 -4.15
N ILE A 35 2.57 -2.92 -3.10
CA ILE A 35 2.61 -3.81 -1.93
C ILE A 35 2.15 -5.22 -2.28
N ASP A 36 1.13 -5.37 -3.13
CA ASP A 36 0.66 -6.67 -3.60
C ASP A 36 1.75 -7.38 -4.41
N GLN A 37 2.40 -6.69 -5.35
CA GLN A 37 3.52 -7.24 -6.12
C GLN A 37 4.66 -7.73 -5.21
N LEU A 38 5.04 -6.92 -4.22
CA LEU A 38 6.10 -7.28 -3.27
C LEU A 38 5.71 -8.43 -2.36
N ASN A 39 4.44 -8.48 -1.94
CA ASN A 39 3.92 -9.56 -1.12
C ASN A 39 3.86 -10.88 -1.92
N GLU A 40 3.48 -10.84 -3.19
CA GLU A 40 3.55 -11.99 -4.09
C GLU A 40 4.99 -12.50 -4.22
N LEU A 41 5.96 -11.60 -4.50
CA LEU A 41 7.38 -11.96 -4.58
C LEU A 41 7.91 -12.59 -3.28
N ARG A 42 7.55 -12.00 -2.12
CA ARG A 42 7.93 -12.51 -0.80
C ARG A 42 7.43 -13.94 -0.57
N ASN A 43 6.23 -14.26 -1.07
CA ASN A 43 5.59 -15.56 -0.86
C ASN A 43 5.99 -16.60 -1.91
N SER A 44 6.43 -16.19 -3.09
CA SER A 44 6.80 -17.10 -4.20
C SER A 44 8.26 -17.57 -4.16
N THR A 45 9.15 -16.85 -3.47
CA THR A 45 10.57 -17.19 -3.38
C THR A 45 10.91 -18.06 -2.16
N ASN A 46 11.98 -18.85 -2.23
CA ASN A 46 12.60 -19.53 -1.09
C ASN A 46 13.87 -18.84 -0.59
N ILE A 47 14.35 -17.78 -1.26
CA ILE A 47 15.55 -17.05 -0.88
C ILE A 47 15.22 -16.11 0.29
N LEU A 48 15.78 -16.39 1.47
CA LEU A 48 15.50 -15.63 2.70
C LEU A 48 15.75 -14.13 2.56
N GLU A 49 16.84 -13.76 1.88
CA GLU A 49 17.18 -12.35 1.69
C GLU A 49 16.15 -11.63 0.81
N VAL A 50 15.61 -12.28 -0.24
CA VAL A 50 14.53 -11.68 -1.06
C VAL A 50 13.28 -11.45 -0.21
N LYS A 51 12.93 -12.37 0.70
CA LYS A 51 11.79 -12.18 1.62
C LYS A 51 12.01 -11.00 2.56
N ARG A 52 13.23 -10.84 3.09
CA ARG A 52 13.61 -9.73 3.97
C ARG A 52 13.51 -8.41 3.22
N LEU A 53 14.11 -8.32 2.03
CA LEU A 53 14.07 -7.12 1.19
C LEU A 53 12.64 -6.73 0.80
N ALA A 54 11.82 -7.69 0.37
CA ALA A 54 10.41 -7.42 0.04
C ALA A 54 9.62 -6.94 1.28
N SER A 55 9.88 -7.51 2.46
CA SER A 55 9.21 -7.06 3.70
C SER A 55 9.60 -5.64 4.09
N VAL A 56 10.88 -5.28 3.98
CA VAL A 56 11.35 -3.90 4.21
C VAL A 56 10.68 -2.94 3.21
N ALA A 57 10.69 -3.29 1.91
CA ALA A 57 10.08 -2.46 0.88
C ALA A 57 8.57 -2.26 1.10
N ILE A 58 7.83 -3.27 1.57
CA ILE A 58 6.41 -3.14 1.94
C ILE A 58 6.22 -2.12 3.09
N THR A 59 7.02 -2.21 4.15
CA THR A 59 6.95 -1.29 5.30
C THR A 59 7.23 0.15 4.88
N GLU A 60 8.27 0.35 4.06
CA GLU A 60 8.62 1.68 3.54
C GLU A 60 7.55 2.22 2.60
N ALA A 61 6.94 1.36 1.77
CA ALA A 61 5.82 1.75 0.89
C ALA A 61 4.59 2.19 1.69
N GLN A 62 4.23 1.51 2.78
CA GLN A 62 3.15 1.95 3.67
C GLN A 62 3.47 3.30 4.32
N THR A 63 4.70 3.49 4.78
CA THR A 63 5.16 4.75 5.38
C THR A 63 5.08 5.89 4.36
N ALA A 64 5.62 5.67 3.16
CA ALA A 64 5.57 6.65 2.07
C ALA A 64 4.13 6.97 1.65
N GLN A 65 3.24 5.98 1.60
CA GLN A 65 1.81 6.19 1.32
C GLN A 65 1.15 7.11 2.35
N MET A 66 1.45 6.95 3.63
CA MET A 66 0.90 7.79 4.71
C MET A 66 1.38 9.24 4.59
N TRP A 67 2.67 9.45 4.32
CA TRP A 67 3.22 10.78 4.05
C TRP A 67 2.64 11.40 2.78
N SER A 68 2.44 10.62 1.72
CA SER A 68 1.82 11.07 0.47
C SER A 68 0.40 11.56 0.71
N VAL A 69 -0.41 10.81 1.47
CA VAL A 69 -1.77 11.25 1.82
C VAL A 69 -1.75 12.52 2.66
N LYS A 70 -0.86 12.60 3.66
CA LYS A 70 -0.70 13.82 4.45
C LYS A 70 -0.39 15.04 3.57
N ALA A 71 0.50 14.88 2.58
CA ALA A 71 0.84 15.93 1.64
C ALA A 71 -0.34 16.30 0.73
N ILE A 72 -1.06 15.32 0.18
CA ILE A 72 -2.25 15.52 -0.66
C ILE A 72 -3.34 16.30 0.08
N THR A 73 -3.53 16.02 1.37
CA THR A 73 -4.59 16.65 2.18
C THR A 73 -4.11 17.87 2.95
N TYR A 74 -2.88 18.32 2.75
CA TYR A 74 -2.31 19.44 3.48
C TYR A 74 -3.04 20.75 3.13
N LYS A 75 -3.36 21.54 4.15
CA LYS A 75 -3.98 22.86 4.04
C LYS A 75 -3.16 23.82 4.90
N ASP A 76 -2.67 24.90 4.31
CA ASP A 76 -2.02 26.02 5.02
C ASP A 76 -3.04 26.80 5.87
#